data_AF-A0A357AZI5-F1
#
_entry.id   AF-A0A357AZI5-F1
#
_cell.length_a   1.000
_cell.length_b   1.000
_cell.length_c   1.000
_cell.angle_alpha   90.00
_cell.angle_beta   90.00
_cell.angle_gamma   90.00
#
_symmetry.space_group_name_H-M   'P 1'
#
loop_
_entity.id
_entity.type
_entity.pdbx_description
1 polymer ?
#
loop_
_entity_poly.entity_id
_entity_poly.type
_entity_poly.pdbx_seq_one_letter_code
_entity_poly.pdbx_strand_id
1 'polypeptide(L)'
;MNQREITVNGPLLNRSGDIAEPGYAKRPLQEYRRADIKAGKARIKEWDYYLISNGRFAVALTVADNGYMGFDSVSLLNFEEGWEKTVSRMSLMPMGKRKLPESSAAGDISVRGKSHAISFTHEDGRRVLRFRMDNFLDGFPATGRIILSDEPEDSMVVA
;
A
#
# COMPACT_ATOMS: atom_id res chain seq x y z
N MET A 1 20.96 6.83 18.04
CA MET A 1 20.14 5.61 18.05
C MET A 1 20.73 4.65 17.04
N ASN A 2 21.13 3.45 17.44
CA ASN A 2 21.66 2.44 16.52
C ASN A 2 20.47 1.68 15.92
N GLN A 3 20.32 1.69 14.59
CA GLN A 3 19.26 0.94 13.91
C GLN A 3 19.66 -0.52 13.79
N ARG A 4 18.78 -1.44 14.18
CA ARG A 4 19.00 -2.90 14.11
C ARG A 4 18.37 -3.46 12.85
N GLU A 5 19.17 -4.14 12.03
CA GLU A 5 18.67 -4.92 10.90
C GLU A 5 18.12 -6.26 11.40
N ILE A 6 16.89 -6.56 11.00
CA ILE A 6 16.23 -7.85 11.20
C ILE A 6 16.57 -8.72 9.99
N THR A 7 17.09 -9.91 10.24
CA THR A 7 17.57 -10.85 9.21
C THR A 7 16.92 -12.23 9.30
N VAL A 8 16.06 -12.44 10.31
CA VAL A 8 15.37 -13.71 10.56
C VAL A 8 13.86 -13.48 10.49
N ASN A 9 13.14 -14.42 9.88
CA ASN A 9 11.68 -14.40 9.84
C ASN A 9 11.09 -14.52 11.25
N GLY A 10 9.99 -13.79 11.49
CA GLY A 10 9.23 -13.88 12.73
C GLY A 10 7.92 -13.12 12.66
N PRO A 11 7.01 -13.30 13.64
CA PRO A 11 5.77 -12.55 13.70
C PRO A 11 6.06 -11.06 13.91
N LEU A 12 5.28 -10.19 13.25
CA LEU A 12 5.38 -8.75 13.46
C LEU A 12 5.01 -8.35 14.90
N LEU A 13 3.96 -8.97 15.44
CA LEU A 13 3.44 -8.72 16.77
C LEU A 13 3.67 -9.91 17.70
N ASN A 14 4.00 -9.62 18.95
CA ASN A 14 4.05 -10.62 20.01
C ASN A 14 2.62 -10.98 20.49
N ARG A 15 2.51 -11.92 21.45
CA ARG A 15 1.22 -12.38 21.99
C ARG A 15 0.39 -11.27 22.66
N SER A 16 1.04 -10.21 23.14
CA SER A 16 0.42 -9.03 23.74
C SER A 16 -0.07 -8.01 22.70
N GLY A 17 0.31 -8.17 21.42
CA GLY A 17 -0.01 -7.24 20.34
C GLY A 17 0.99 -6.10 20.17
N ASP A 18 2.15 -6.16 20.82
CA ASP A 18 3.25 -5.19 20.65
C ASP A 18 4.24 -5.67 19.59
N ILE A 19 5.05 -4.76 19.02
CA ILE A 19 6.12 -5.13 18.08
C ILE A 19 7.04 -6.19 18.72
N ALA A 20 7.18 -7.34 18.05
CA ALA A 20 7.94 -8.47 18.56
C ALA A 20 9.46 -8.19 18.58
N GLU A 21 9.98 -7.64 17.49
CA GLU A 21 11.38 -7.25 17.35
C GLU A 21 11.47 -5.86 16.70
N PRO A 22 11.82 -4.80 17.47
CA PRO A 22 12.07 -3.48 16.91
C PRO A 22 13.32 -3.46 16.04
N GLY A 23 13.20 -2.90 14.84
CA GLY A 23 14.29 -2.82 13.87
C GLY A 23 13.78 -2.47 12.48
N TYR A 24 14.61 -2.69 11.47
CA TYR A 24 14.22 -2.60 10.06
C TYR A 24 14.56 -3.91 9.35
N ALA A 25 13.77 -4.28 8.35
CA ALA A 25 14.04 -5.42 7.48
C ALA A 25 14.14 -4.93 6.04
N LYS A 26 15.04 -5.53 5.25
CA LYS A 26 15.12 -5.33 3.80
C LYS A 26 14.24 -6.31 3.02
N ARG A 27 13.60 -7.25 3.70
CA ARG A 27 12.71 -8.25 3.10
C ARG A 27 11.46 -8.36 3.98
N PRO A 28 10.35 -8.93 3.51
CA PRO A 28 9.14 -9.08 4.32
C PRO A 28 9.31 -10.22 5.35
N LEU A 29 10.23 -10.03 6.30
CA LEU A 29 10.60 -10.99 7.34
C LEU A 29 9.64 -10.94 8.54
N GLN A 30 9.03 -9.78 8.77
CA GLN A 30 8.07 -9.57 9.84
C GLN A 30 6.67 -9.91 9.32
N GLU A 31 6.17 -11.08 9.71
CA GLU A 31 4.88 -11.62 9.28
C GLU A 31 3.75 -10.83 9.93
N TYR A 32 3.13 -9.97 9.13
CA TYR A 32 1.94 -9.25 9.54
C TYR A 32 0.74 -10.19 9.58
N ARG A 33 -0.02 -10.15 10.69
CA ARG A 33 -1.30 -10.85 10.82
C ARG A 33 -2.32 -9.94 11.48
N ARG A 34 -3.45 -9.72 10.81
CA ARG A 34 -4.48 -8.81 11.31
C ARG A 34 -5.08 -9.32 12.63
N ALA A 35 -5.17 -10.64 12.78
CA ALA A 35 -5.72 -11.29 13.97
C ALA A 35 -4.87 -11.07 15.24
N ASP A 36 -3.59 -10.71 15.08
CA ASP A 36 -2.68 -10.51 16.21
C ASP A 36 -2.79 -9.10 16.80
N ILE A 37 -3.45 -8.17 16.09
CA ILE A 37 -3.71 -6.81 16.58
C ILE A 37 -4.72 -6.82 17.73
N LYS A 38 -4.33 -6.27 18.89
CA LYS A 38 -5.21 -6.14 20.07
C LYS A 38 -5.94 -4.80 20.15
N ALA A 39 -5.53 -3.82 19.33
CA ALA A 39 -6.19 -2.52 19.26
C ALA A 39 -7.62 -2.65 18.69
N GLY A 40 -8.54 -1.80 19.17
CA GLY A 40 -9.90 -1.73 18.63
C GLY A 40 -9.92 -1.32 17.16
N LYS A 41 -10.93 -1.78 16.40
CA LYS A 41 -11.03 -1.61 14.93
C LYS A 41 -10.83 -0.17 14.43
N ALA A 42 -11.25 0.83 15.19
CA ALA A 42 -11.10 2.24 14.82
C ALA A 42 -9.65 2.75 14.87
N ARG A 43 -8.76 2.02 15.54
CA ARG A 43 -7.33 2.37 15.72
C ARG A 43 -6.41 1.60 14.77
N ILE A 44 -6.93 0.60 14.05
CA ILE A 44 -6.15 -0.19 13.11
C ILE A 44 -5.88 0.66 11.86
N LYS A 45 -4.62 0.69 11.44
CA LYS A 45 -4.17 1.37 10.22
C LYS A 45 -3.46 0.35 9.36
N GLU A 46 -3.98 0.18 8.15
CA GLU A 46 -3.43 -0.73 7.16
C GLU A 46 -3.44 -0.02 5.81
N TRP A 47 -2.43 -0.28 4.99
CA TRP A 47 -2.39 0.21 3.63
C TRP A 47 -1.57 -0.71 2.76
N ASP A 48 -1.86 -0.71 1.47
CA ASP A 48 -1.00 -1.27 0.43
C ASP A 48 -0.58 -0.10 -0.47
N TYR A 49 0.73 -0.01 -0.75
CA TYR A 49 1.36 1.14 -1.37
C TYR A 49 2.39 0.71 -2.39
N TYR A 50 2.32 1.32 -3.57
CA TYR A 50 3.32 1.17 -4.61
C TYR A 50 3.81 2.54 -5.08
N LEU A 51 5.13 2.71 -5.11
CA LEU A 51 5.80 3.76 -5.86
C LEU A 51 6.52 3.13 -7.04
N ILE A 52 6.08 3.45 -8.25
CA ILE A 52 6.67 2.94 -9.48
C ILE A 52 7.37 4.10 -10.16
N SER A 53 8.68 3.99 -10.39
CA SER A 53 9.50 5.05 -10.96
C SER A 53 10.39 4.54 -12.07
N ASN A 54 10.59 5.34 -13.11
CA ASN A 54 11.63 5.13 -14.12
C ASN A 54 12.78 6.14 -14.00
N GLY A 55 12.87 6.85 -12.86
CA GLY A 55 13.86 7.90 -12.60
C GLY A 55 13.52 9.28 -13.18
N ARG A 56 12.58 9.37 -14.13
CA ARG A 56 12.11 10.63 -14.75
C ARG A 56 10.67 10.96 -14.35
N PHE A 57 9.84 9.94 -14.24
CA PHE A 57 8.45 10.01 -13.81
C PHE A 57 8.18 8.92 -12.77
N ALA A 58 7.20 9.16 -11.90
CA ALA A 58 6.68 8.14 -11.02
C ALA A 58 5.16 8.17 -10.90
N VAL A 59 4.61 7.01 -10.56
CA VAL A 59 3.22 6.83 -10.15
C VAL A 59 3.23 6.28 -8.74
N ALA A 60 2.49 6.92 -7.83
CA ALA A 60 2.24 6.38 -6.51
C ALA A 60 0.76 5.97 -6.39
N LEU A 61 0.51 4.76 -5.88
CA LEU A 61 -0.83 4.21 -5.70
C LEU A 61 -0.98 3.76 -4.25
N THR A 62 -2.09 4.16 -3.61
CA THR A 62 -2.38 3.79 -2.23
C THR A 62 -3.81 3.31 -2.07
N VAL A 63 -3.98 2.20 -1.35
CA VAL A 63 -5.28 1.77 -0.80
C VAL A 63 -5.12 1.63 0.71
N ALA A 64 -5.84 2.45 1.49
CA ALA A 64 -5.68 2.49 2.95
C ALA A 64 -6.99 2.30 3.73
N ASP A 65 -6.95 1.50 4.80
CA ASP A 65 -7.99 1.35 5.82
C ASP A 65 -7.43 1.81 7.17
N ASN A 66 -7.77 3.02 7.60
CA ASN A 66 -7.31 3.58 8.88
C ASN A 66 -8.39 3.49 9.97
N GLY A 67 -9.27 2.50 9.88
CA GLY A 67 -10.37 2.30 10.82
C GLY A 67 -11.48 3.32 10.59
N TYR A 68 -11.33 4.53 11.15
CA TYR A 68 -12.34 5.59 11.05
C TYR A 68 -12.36 6.29 9.68
N MET A 69 -11.28 6.19 8.91
CA MET A 69 -11.12 6.80 7.58
C MET A 69 -10.34 5.86 6.67
N GLY A 70 -10.79 5.69 5.44
CA GLY A 70 -10.00 5.04 4.39
C GLY A 70 -9.71 6.03 3.29
N PHE A 71 -8.70 5.74 2.48
CA PHE A 71 -8.48 6.52 1.27
C PHE A 71 -7.84 5.73 0.16
N ASP A 72 -8.18 6.15 -1.06
CA ASP A 72 -7.64 5.63 -2.31
C ASP A 72 -6.95 6.77 -3.02
N SER A 73 -5.65 6.67 -3.24
CA SER A 73 -4.84 7.76 -3.78
C SER A 73 -4.12 7.36 -5.04
N VAL A 74 -4.06 8.30 -5.98
CA VAL A 74 -3.20 8.25 -7.16
C VAL A 74 -2.35 9.51 -7.15
N SER A 75 -1.05 9.36 -7.32
CA SER A 75 -0.11 10.46 -7.54
C SER A 75 0.64 10.25 -8.84
N LEU A 76 0.78 11.30 -9.63
CA LEU A 76 1.70 11.38 -10.77
C LEU A 76 2.79 12.37 -10.41
N LEU A 77 4.04 11.97 -10.59
CA LEU A 77 5.23 12.76 -10.30
C LEU A 77 6.03 12.92 -11.60
N ASN A 78 6.42 14.15 -11.92
CA ASN A 78 7.33 14.49 -12.99
C ASN A 78 8.61 15.08 -12.38
N PHE A 79 9.69 14.31 -12.37
CA PHE A 79 10.97 14.75 -11.82
C PHE A 79 11.75 15.66 -12.76
N GLU A 80 11.45 15.65 -14.06
CA GLU A 80 12.10 16.53 -15.04
C GLU A 80 11.62 17.98 -14.90
N GLU A 81 10.32 18.16 -14.69
CA GLU A 81 9.68 19.47 -14.54
C GLU A 81 9.46 19.86 -13.07
N GLY A 82 9.69 18.94 -12.13
CA GLY A 82 9.62 19.20 -10.70
C GLY A 82 8.20 19.41 -10.16
N TRP A 83 7.20 18.73 -10.72
CA TRP A 83 5.82 18.80 -10.23
C TRP A 83 5.25 17.43 -9.84
N GLU A 84 4.28 17.46 -8.94
CA GLU A 84 3.45 16.32 -8.62
C GLU A 84 1.96 16.71 -8.60
N LYS A 85 1.11 15.73 -8.88
CA LYS A 85 -0.34 15.84 -8.70
C LYS A 85 -0.82 14.62 -7.95
N THR A 86 -1.50 14.85 -6.84
CA THR A 86 -2.11 13.80 -6.03
C THR A 86 -3.62 14.04 -5.94
N VAL A 87 -4.41 12.98 -6.18
CA VAL A 87 -5.85 12.99 -5.95
C VAL A 87 -6.22 11.80 -5.08
N SER A 88 -6.89 12.08 -3.98
CA SER A 88 -7.32 11.08 -3.00
C SER A 88 -8.83 11.08 -2.86
N ARG A 89 -9.43 9.89 -2.78
CA ARG A 89 -10.84 9.68 -2.48
C ARG A 89 -10.98 9.10 -1.10
N MET A 90 -11.60 9.85 -0.21
CA MET A 90 -11.83 9.45 1.17
C MET A 90 -13.06 8.56 1.28
N SER A 91 -13.02 7.60 2.19
CA SER A 91 -14.17 6.80 2.61
C SER A 91 -14.32 6.87 4.12
N LEU A 92 -15.56 7.04 4.60
CA LEU A 92 -15.86 7.09 6.03
C LEU A 92 -15.99 5.69 6.61
N MET A 93 -15.35 5.46 7.75
CA MET A 93 -15.46 4.25 8.57
C MET A 93 -15.36 2.93 7.77
N PRO A 94 -14.27 2.71 7.01
CA PRO A 94 -14.04 1.42 6.36
C PRO A 94 -13.91 0.29 7.39
N MET A 95 -13.31 0.53 8.56
CA MET A 95 -13.32 -0.39 9.72
C MET A 95 -12.91 -1.83 9.38
N GLY A 96 -11.91 -2.01 8.50
CA GLY A 96 -11.43 -3.31 8.02
C GLY A 96 -12.22 -3.92 6.86
N LYS A 97 -13.25 -3.23 6.34
CA LYS A 97 -14.05 -3.73 5.20
C LYS A 97 -13.25 -3.82 3.90
N ARG A 98 -12.12 -3.11 3.80
CA ARG A 98 -11.23 -3.18 2.64
C ARG A 98 -10.47 -4.51 2.56
N LYS A 99 -10.41 -5.27 3.68
CA LYS A 99 -9.76 -6.59 3.76
C LYS A 99 -8.37 -6.59 3.12
N LEU A 100 -7.55 -5.63 3.52
CA LEU A 100 -6.15 -5.57 3.12
C LEU A 100 -5.49 -6.92 3.38
N PRO A 101 -4.76 -7.47 2.40
CA PRO A 101 -4.11 -8.75 2.58
C PRO A 101 -3.01 -8.66 3.62
N GLU A 102 -2.71 -9.80 4.24
CA GLU A 102 -1.63 -9.88 5.22
C GLU A 102 -0.22 -9.77 4.57
N SER A 103 -0.14 -9.96 3.26
CA SER A 103 1.09 -9.80 2.47
C SER A 103 0.78 -9.33 1.06
N SER A 104 1.58 -8.39 0.56
CA SER A 104 1.54 -7.93 -0.83
C SER A 104 2.05 -8.96 -1.84
N ALA A 105 2.85 -9.95 -1.39
CA ALA A 105 3.47 -10.96 -2.25
C ALA A 105 2.48 -11.98 -2.85
N ALA A 106 1.32 -12.15 -2.23
CA ALA A 106 0.31 -13.10 -2.70
C ALA A 106 -1.12 -12.55 -2.61
N GLY A 107 -1.33 -11.48 -1.84
CA GLY A 107 -2.66 -10.96 -1.57
C GLY A 107 -3.11 -9.92 -2.57
N ASP A 108 -4.38 -10.00 -2.95
CA ASP A 108 -5.02 -9.05 -3.86
C ASP A 108 -5.89 -8.06 -3.09
N ILE A 109 -5.97 -6.83 -3.61
CA ILE A 109 -6.94 -5.85 -3.15
C ILE A 109 -7.55 -5.08 -4.31
N SER A 110 -8.83 -4.75 -4.18
CA SER A 110 -9.57 -3.94 -5.16
C SER A 110 -10.55 -3.03 -4.45
N VAL A 111 -10.54 -1.76 -4.83
CA VAL A 111 -11.46 -0.72 -4.37
C VAL A 111 -12.08 -0.01 -5.56
N ARG A 112 -13.37 0.28 -5.48
CA ARG A 112 -14.12 0.97 -6.53
C ARG A 112 -15.11 1.94 -5.91
N GLY A 113 -15.06 3.18 -6.34
CA GLY A 113 -16.05 4.20 -6.07
C GLY A 113 -16.70 4.71 -7.36
N LYS A 114 -17.50 5.78 -7.23
CA LYS A 114 -18.14 6.42 -8.37
C LYS A 114 -17.13 7.00 -9.36
N SER A 115 -16.11 7.68 -8.85
CA SER A 115 -15.14 8.46 -9.63
C SER A 115 -13.71 7.89 -9.58
N HIS A 116 -13.54 6.68 -9.07
CA HIS A 116 -12.23 6.04 -8.98
C HIS A 116 -12.33 4.51 -8.90
N ALA A 117 -11.25 3.84 -9.28
CA ALA A 117 -11.03 2.42 -9.02
C ALA A 117 -9.53 2.16 -8.92
N ILE A 118 -9.11 1.34 -7.96
CA ILE A 118 -7.71 0.90 -7.81
C ILE A 118 -7.72 -0.59 -7.51
N SER A 119 -6.86 -1.36 -8.16
CA SER A 119 -6.69 -2.78 -7.86
C SER A 119 -5.22 -3.18 -7.95
N PHE A 120 -4.77 -3.96 -6.97
CA PHE A 120 -3.48 -4.62 -6.96
C PHE A 120 -3.75 -6.12 -6.94
N THR A 121 -3.43 -6.79 -8.04
CA THR A 121 -3.82 -8.19 -8.29
C THR A 121 -2.65 -9.00 -8.81
N HIS A 122 -2.71 -10.32 -8.71
CA HIS A 122 -1.76 -11.20 -9.39
C HIS A 122 -2.37 -11.77 -10.68
N GLU A 123 -1.67 -11.62 -11.81
CA GLU A 123 -2.05 -12.20 -13.11
C GLU A 123 -0.83 -12.91 -13.69
N ASP A 124 -0.98 -14.19 -14.03
CA ASP A 124 0.10 -15.02 -14.60
C ASP A 124 1.41 -14.96 -13.79
N GLY A 125 1.29 -14.96 -12.46
CA GLY A 125 2.42 -14.90 -11.52
C GLY A 125 3.08 -13.53 -11.39
N ARG A 126 2.50 -12.47 -11.97
CA ARG A 126 3.02 -11.10 -11.90
C ARG A 126 2.07 -10.19 -11.14
N ARG A 127 2.63 -9.22 -10.42
CA ARG A 127 1.86 -8.16 -9.76
C ARG A 127 1.37 -7.16 -10.81
N VAL A 128 0.06 -6.94 -10.86
CA VAL A 128 -0.60 -6.03 -11.80
C VAL A 128 -1.36 -4.97 -11.01
N LEU A 129 -1.01 -3.72 -11.27
CA LEU A 129 -1.63 -2.54 -10.68
C LEU A 129 -2.52 -1.90 -11.72
N ARG A 130 -3.79 -1.67 -11.40
CA ARG A 130 -4.70 -0.89 -12.25
C ARG A 130 -5.27 0.26 -11.46
N PHE A 131 -5.44 1.39 -12.13
CA PHE A 131 -6.07 2.54 -11.52
C PHE A 131 -6.88 3.35 -12.54
N ARG A 132 -7.91 3.99 -12.03
CA ARG A 132 -8.66 5.07 -12.66
C ARG A 132 -8.98 6.09 -11.59
N MET A 133 -8.71 7.36 -11.87
CA MET A 133 -9.08 8.49 -11.05
C MET A 133 -9.66 9.58 -11.94
N ASP A 134 -10.95 9.85 -11.82
CA ASP A 134 -11.62 10.87 -12.63
C ASP A 134 -11.29 12.27 -12.09
N ASN A 135 -11.30 13.27 -12.99
CA ASN A 135 -10.97 14.68 -12.68
C ASN A 135 -9.61 14.82 -11.98
N PHE A 136 -8.57 14.21 -12.56
CA PHE A 136 -7.24 14.14 -11.98
C PHE A 136 -6.42 15.42 -12.22
N LEU A 137 -6.29 15.84 -13.48
CA LEU A 137 -5.56 17.03 -13.89
C LEU A 137 -6.37 17.74 -14.98
N ASP A 138 -6.71 19.01 -14.75
CA ASP A 138 -7.47 19.86 -15.69
C ASP A 138 -8.74 19.21 -16.26
N GLY A 139 -9.46 18.45 -15.42
CA GLY A 139 -10.67 17.73 -15.79
C GLY A 139 -10.43 16.37 -16.47
N PHE A 140 -9.21 16.04 -16.86
CA PHE A 140 -8.87 14.75 -17.45
C PHE A 140 -8.69 13.67 -16.38
N PRO A 141 -9.11 12.43 -16.65
CA PRO A 141 -8.86 11.31 -15.76
C PRO A 141 -7.41 10.83 -15.84
N ALA A 142 -6.90 10.26 -14.76
CA ALA A 142 -5.70 9.44 -14.78
C ALA A 142 -6.11 7.97 -14.82
N THR A 143 -5.64 7.21 -15.82
CA THR A 143 -5.89 5.77 -15.93
C THR A 143 -4.59 5.05 -16.26
N GLY A 144 -4.45 3.83 -15.77
CA GLY A 144 -3.27 3.04 -16.08
C GLY A 144 -3.41 1.58 -15.70
N ARG A 145 -2.59 0.78 -16.35
CA ARG A 145 -2.28 -0.61 -16.00
C ARG A 145 -0.78 -0.78 -16.03
N ILE A 146 -0.22 -1.15 -14.89
CA ILE A 146 1.22 -1.38 -14.72
C ILE A 146 1.38 -2.85 -14.35
N ILE A 147 2.16 -3.58 -15.13
CA ILE A 147 2.62 -4.92 -14.77
C ILE A 147 4.01 -4.72 -14.18
N LEU A 148 4.20 -5.14 -12.93
CA LEU A 148 5.52 -5.15 -12.33
C LEU A 148 6.28 -6.37 -12.84
N SER A 149 7.45 -6.11 -13.41
CA SER A 149 8.52 -7.09 -13.56
C SER A 149 9.64 -6.71 -12.62
N ASP A 150 10.52 -7.67 -12.30
CA ASP A 150 11.76 -7.39 -11.58
C ASP A 150 11.51 -6.68 -10.24
N GLU A 151 10.65 -7.27 -9.40
CA GLU A 151 10.41 -6.75 -8.05
C GLU A 151 11.75 -6.61 -7.31
N PRO A 152 12.02 -5.44 -6.69
CA PRO A 152 13.29 -5.20 -6.02
C PRO A 152 13.56 -6.27 -4.95
N GLU A 153 14.83 -6.63 -4.77
CA GLU A 153 15.22 -7.54 -3.69
C GLU A 153 14.84 -6.97 -2.32
N ASP A 154 14.88 -5.64 -2.22
CA ASP A 154 14.50 -4.89 -1.03
C ASP A 154 12.99 -4.63 -1.00
N SER A 155 12.35 -5.00 0.10
CA SER A 155 10.92 -4.78 0.38
C SER A 155 10.71 -4.42 1.85
N MET A 156 9.73 -3.55 2.12
CA MET A 156 9.53 -2.94 3.42
C MET A 156 8.11 -3.17 3.95
N VAL A 157 8.02 -3.65 5.19
CA VAL A 157 6.80 -3.69 5.99
C VAL A 157 6.94 -2.63 7.08
N VAL A 158 5.93 -1.77 7.24
CA VAL A 158 5.96 -0.66 8.20
C VAL A 158 4.84 -0.86 9.22
N ALA A 159 5.18 -0.78 10.51
CA ALA A 159 4.27 -0.99 11.63
C ALA A 159 4.51 0.03 12.75
#